data_AF-A0A1B8U486-F1
#
_entry.id   AF-A0A1B8U486-F1
#
_cell.length_a   1.000
_cell.length_b   1.000
_cell.length_c   1.000
_cell.angle_alpha   90.00
_cell.angle_beta   90.00
_cell.angle_gamma   90.00
#
_symmetry.space_group_name_H-M   'P 1'
#
loop_
_entity.id
_entity.type
_entity.pdbx_description
1 polymer ?
#
loop_
_entity_poly.entity_id
_entity_poly.type
_entity_poly.pdbx_seq_one_letter_code
_entity_poly.pdbx_strand_id
1 'polypeptide(L)'
;MIYFKRKKDFIKFPIGIILIFIIALSPFIIGYIGATITNLITNESCNESNCFWGVIPWFLFITIPLGILLFIFFIVITIIDLIKLKKNSLQT
;
A
#
# COMPACT_ATOMS: atom_id res chain seq x y z
N MET A 1 -10.55 9.65 -8.38
CA MET A 1 -10.03 9.38 -9.73
C MET A 1 -8.75 10.19 -9.91
N ILE A 2 -7.59 9.52 -9.95
CA ILE A 2 -6.27 10.17 -10.01
C ILE A 2 -6.05 10.61 -11.45
N TYR A 3 -6.50 11.81 -11.78
CA TYR A 3 -6.33 12.36 -13.11
C TYR A 3 -4.89 12.84 -13.30
N PHE A 4 -4.17 12.22 -14.23
CA PHE A 4 -2.98 12.82 -14.82
C PHE A 4 -3.46 13.85 -15.84
N LYS A 5 -3.44 15.14 -15.50
CA LYS A 5 -3.84 16.25 -16.41
C LYS A 5 -2.63 16.96 -17.02
N ARG A 6 -1.49 16.97 -16.32
CA ARG A 6 -0.25 17.66 -16.71
C ARG A 6 0.94 16.73 -16.53
N LYS A 7 2.04 16.96 -17.26
CA LYS A 7 3.29 16.18 -17.10
C LYS A 7 3.83 16.16 -15.66
N LYS A 8 3.56 17.23 -14.89
CA LYS A 8 3.91 17.33 -13.45
C LYS A 8 3.11 16.37 -12.55
N ASP A 9 1.97 15.86 -13.01
CA ASP A 9 1.16 14.90 -12.26
C ASP A 9 1.79 13.50 -12.24
N PHE A 10 2.83 13.24 -13.04
CA PHE A 10 3.52 11.95 -13.07
C PHE A 10 4.09 11.55 -11.71
N ILE A 11 4.39 12.52 -10.82
CA ILE A 11 4.83 12.24 -9.45
C ILE A 11 3.77 11.51 -8.61
N LYS A 12 2.49 11.59 -8.98
CA LYS A 12 1.40 10.85 -8.31
C LYS A 12 1.51 9.35 -8.54
N PHE A 13 2.22 8.92 -9.59
CA PHE A 13 2.43 7.50 -9.87
C PHE A 13 3.29 6.81 -8.81
N PRO A 14 4.55 7.22 -8.54
CA PRO A 14 5.35 6.60 -7.47
C PRO A 14 4.70 6.79 -6.09
N ILE A 15 4.06 7.93 -5.83
CA ILE A 15 3.34 8.17 -4.57
C ILE A 15 2.19 7.17 -4.40
N GLY A 16 1.39 6.94 -5.45
CA GLY A 16 0.31 5.97 -5.43
C GLY A 16 0.82 4.57 -5.14
N ILE A 17 1.90 4.15 -5.80
CA ILE A 17 2.53 2.84 -5.55
C ILE A 17 2.96 2.72 -4.09
N ILE A 18 3.70 3.70 -3.57
CA ILE A 18 4.18 3.69 -2.17
C ILE A 18 3.00 3.58 -1.20
N LEU A 19 1.93 4.34 -1.43
CA LEU A 19 0.75 4.31 -0.58
C LEU A 19 0.08 2.93 -0.56
N ILE A 20 -0.01 2.27 -1.73
CA ILE A 20 -0.57 0.92 -1.85
C ILE A 20 0.26 -0.07 -1.04
N PHE A 21 1.58 -0.02 -1.15
CA PHE A 21 2.48 -0.88 -0.37
C PHE A 21 2.34 -0.65 1.14
N ILE A 22 2.29 0.61 1.58
CA ILE A 22 2.09 0.96 2.99
C ILE A 22 0.77 0.39 3.52
N ILE A 23 -0.31 0.52 2.76
CA ILE A 23 -1.62 0.00 3.17
C ILE A 23 -1.60 -1.54 3.22
N ALA A 24 -1.07 -2.18 2.17
CA ALA A 24 -1.01 -3.64 2.08
C ALA A 24 -0.18 -4.27 3.21
N LEU A 25 0.93 -3.63 3.58
CA LEU A 25 1.84 -4.08 4.63
C LEU A 25 1.53 -3.49 6.02
N SER A 26 0.50 -2.65 6.13
CA SER A 26 0.17 -2.00 7.41
C SER A 26 -0.04 -2.98 8.57
N PRO A 27 -0.67 -4.16 8.40
CA PRO A 27 -0.83 -5.09 9.51
C PRO A 27 0.51 -5.64 10.01
N PHE A 28 1.46 -5.88 9.10
CA PHE A 28 2.81 -6.30 9.45
C PHE A 28 3.52 -5.22 10.27
N ILE A 29 3.51 -3.98 9.78
CA ILE A 29 4.20 -2.85 10.42
C ILE A 29 3.63 -2.61 11.82
N ILE A 30 2.30 -2.60 11.94
CA ILE A 30 1.61 -2.38 13.21
C ILE A 30 1.89 -3.53 14.19
N GLY A 31 1.76 -4.78 13.72
CA GLY A 31 2.02 -5.97 14.54
C GLY A 31 3.46 -6.00 15.05
N TYR A 32 4.44 -5.75 14.18
CA TYR A 32 5.85 -5.74 14.52
C TYR A 32 6.21 -4.64 15.54
N ILE A 33 5.74 -3.41 15.31
CA ILE A 33 6.00 -2.28 16.23
C ILE A 33 5.37 -2.57 17.60
N GLY A 34 4.12 -3.02 17.64
CA GLY A 34 3.42 -3.32 18.89
C GLY A 34 4.04 -4.49 19.66
N ALA A 35 4.48 -5.54 18.95
CA ALA A 35 5.19 -6.66 19.55
C ALA A 35 6.54 -6.23 20.14
N THR A 36 7.26 -5.37 19.43
CA THR A 36 8.54 -4.81 19.90
C THR A 36 8.35 -3.97 21.16
N ILE A 37 7.36 -3.07 21.17
CA ILE A 37 7.04 -2.24 22.34
C ILE A 37 6.64 -3.12 23.54
N THR A 38 5.83 -4.15 23.31
CA THR A 38 5.39 -5.06 24.37
C THR A 38 6.55 -5.82 24.98
N ASN A 39 7.46 -6.33 24.15
CA ASN A 39 8.68 -7.01 24.61
C ASN A 39 9.58 -6.06 25.42
N LEU A 40 9.76 -4.82 24.96
CA LEU A 40 10.54 -3.82 25.69
C LEU A 40 9.98 -3.47 27.08
N ILE A 41 8.65 -3.52 27.25
CA ILE A 41 8.00 -3.17 28.54
C ILE A 41 7.93 -4.39 29.47
N THR A 42 7.62 -5.57 28.93
CA THR A 42 7.33 -6.77 29.73
C THR A 42 8.53 -7.70 29.89
N ASN A 43 9.58 -7.53 29.08
CA ASN A 43 10.69 -8.47 28.91
C ASN A 43 10.27 -9.89 28.47
N GLU A 44 9.04 -10.04 27.98
CA GLU A 44 8.50 -11.29 27.48
C GLU A 44 8.38 -11.27 25.96
N SER A 45 8.64 -12.40 25.31
CA SER A 45 8.46 -12.51 23.87
C SER A 45 6.98 -12.44 23.50
N CYS A 46 6.59 -11.44 22.70
CA CYS A 46 5.24 -11.32 22.15
C CYS A 46 5.11 -12.21 20.90
N ASN A 47 4.31 -13.27 20.99
CA ASN A 47 3.99 -14.20 19.91
C ASN A 47 2.47 -14.31 19.70
N GLU A 48 2.06 -15.14 18.73
CA GLU A 48 0.66 -15.33 18.35
C GLU A 48 -0.21 -15.93 19.45
N SER A 49 0.38 -16.63 20.44
CA SER A 49 -0.36 -17.33 21.49
C SER A 49 -0.52 -16.52 22.78
N ASN A 50 0.32 -15.49 23.00
CA ASN A 50 0.33 -14.72 24.24
C ASN A 50 0.11 -13.22 24.05
N CYS A 51 0.03 -12.71 22.82
CA CYS A 51 0.06 -11.29 22.56
C CYS A 51 -0.80 -10.90 21.34
N PHE A 52 -1.70 -9.93 21.54
CA PHE A 52 -2.59 -9.42 20.49
C PHE A 52 -1.82 -8.95 19.25
N TRP A 53 -0.69 -8.27 19.44
CA TRP A 53 0.15 -7.77 18.36
C TRP A 53 0.73 -8.89 17.47
N GLY A 54 0.92 -10.09 18.01
CA GLY A 54 1.42 -11.25 17.28
C GLY A 54 0.43 -11.78 16.23
N VAL A 55 -0.88 -11.52 16.40
CA VAL A 55 -1.93 -12.00 15.48
C VAL A 55 -2.22 -10.98 14.37
N ILE A 56 -1.88 -9.70 14.55
CA ILE A 56 -2.15 -8.65 13.55
C ILE A 56 -1.54 -8.95 12.18
N PRO A 57 -0.30 -9.51 12.07
CA PRO A 57 0.25 -9.91 10.77
C PRO A 57 -0.59 -10.94 10.01
N TRP A 58 -1.51 -11.68 10.64
CA TRP A 58 -2.39 -12.60 9.92
C TRP A 58 -3.36 -11.88 8.98
N PHE A 59 -3.67 -10.61 9.23
CA PHE A 59 -4.45 -9.81 8.28
C PHE A 59 -3.74 -9.65 6.93
N LEU A 60 -2.43 -9.93 6.82
CA LEU A 60 -1.71 -9.96 5.54
C LEU A 60 -2.30 -10.97 4.55
N PHE A 61 -2.89 -12.07 5.02
CA PHE A 61 -3.58 -13.03 4.15
C PHE A 61 -4.74 -12.38 3.38
N ILE A 62 -5.27 -11.27 3.88
CA ILE A 62 -6.36 -10.51 3.25
C ILE A 62 -5.82 -9.23 2.61
N THR A 63 -4.98 -8.48 3.30
CA THR A 63 -4.49 -7.17 2.82
C THR A 63 -3.50 -7.29 1.66
N ILE A 64 -2.72 -8.38 1.55
CA ILE A 64 -1.82 -8.60 0.41
C ILE A 64 -2.63 -8.85 -0.86
N PRO A 65 -3.57 -9.81 -0.94
CA PRO A 65 -4.41 -9.98 -2.14
C PRO A 65 -5.18 -8.72 -2.52
N LEU A 66 -5.76 -8.01 -1.55
CA LEU A 66 -6.44 -6.74 -1.80
C LEU A 66 -5.47 -5.66 -2.32
N GLY A 67 -4.27 -5.58 -1.76
CA GLY A 67 -3.23 -4.65 -2.20
C GLY A 67 -2.78 -4.92 -3.64
N ILE A 68 -2.59 -6.20 -4.01
CA ILE A 68 -2.26 -6.62 -5.37
C ILE A 68 -3.40 -6.22 -6.33
N LEU A 69 -4.65 -6.50 -5.97
CA LEU A 69 -5.80 -6.13 -6.79
C LEU A 69 -5.87 -4.61 -7.00
N LEU A 70 -5.69 -3.84 -5.94
CA LEU A 70 -5.72 -2.37 -5.99
C LEU A 70 -4.53 -1.82 -6.81
N PHE A 71 -3.36 -2.45 -6.73
CA PHE A 71 -2.21 -2.14 -7.58
C PHE A 71 -2.50 -2.36 -9.06
N ILE A 72 -3.12 -3.49 -9.42
CA ILE A 72 -3.51 -3.78 -10.81
C ILE A 72 -4.49 -2.71 -11.32
N PHE A 73 -5.54 -2.38 -10.55
CA PHE A 73 -6.48 -1.32 -10.93
C PHE A 73 -5.80 0.03 -11.09
N PHE A 74 -4.87 0.38 -10.19
CA PHE A 74 -4.12 1.62 -10.26
C PHE A 74 -3.26 1.72 -11.52
N ILE A 75 -2.58 0.62 -11.91
CA ILE A 75 -1.80 0.53 -13.15
C ILE A 75 -2.70 0.70 -14.37
N VAL A 76 -3.83 -0.01 -14.44
CA VAL A 76 -4.77 0.06 -15.58
C VAL A 76 -5.31 1.47 -15.77
N ILE A 77 -5.76 2.12 -14.69
CA ILE A 77 -6.25 3.51 -14.73
C ILE A 77 -5.13 4.44 -15.19
N THR A 78 -3.93 4.28 -14.66
CA THR A 78 -2.78 5.10 -15.04
C THR A 78 -2.46 4.96 -16.53
N ILE A 79 -2.46 3.75 -17.08
CA ILE A 79 -2.21 3.50 -18.50
C ILE A 79 -3.29 4.18 -19.37
N ILE A 80 -4.58 4.04 -19.01
CA ILE A 80 -5.69 4.67 -19.73
C ILE A 80 -5.52 6.20 -19.75
N ASP A 81 -5.20 6.80 -18.61
CA ASP A 81 -4.97 8.25 -18.50
C ASP A 81 -3.75 8.70 -19.31
N LEU A 82 -2.67 7.93 -19.33
CA LEU A 82 -1.48 8.23 -20.14
C LEU A 82 -1.78 8.16 -21.65
N ILE A 83 -2.54 7.16 -22.10
CA ILE A 83 -2.97 7.05 -23.50
C ILE A 83 -3.83 8.26 -23.89
N LYS A 84 -4.77 8.66 -23.01
CA LYS A 84 -5.64 9.82 -23.23
C LYS A 84 -4.85 11.13 -23.31
N LEU A 85 -3.86 11.31 -22.44
CA LEU A 85 -2.97 12.47 -22.48
C LEU A 85 -2.16 12.55 -23.77
N LYS A 86 -1.56 11.44 -24.21
CA LYS A 86 -0.79 11.38 -25.46
C LYS A 86 -1.65 11.75 -26.68
N LYS A 87 -2.88 11.21 -26.75
CA LYS A 87 -3.83 11.52 -27.83
C LYS A 87 -4.14 13.02 -27.90
N ASN A 88 -4.44 13.65 -26.77
CA ASN A 88 -4.76 15.07 -26.72
C ASN A 88 -3.57 15.96 -27.11
N SER A 89 -2.34 15.58 -26.75
CA SER A 89 -1.14 16.35 -27.14
C SER A 89 -0.78 16.26 -28.62
N LEU A 90 -1.32 15.28 -29.36
CA LEU A 90 -1.10 15.13 -30.80
C LEU A 90 -2.13 15.90 -31.65
N GLN A 91 -3.22 16.38 -31.05
CA GLN A 91 -4.28 17.13 -31.72
C GLN A 91 -4.16 18.66 -31.55
N THR A 92 -3.15 19.12 -30.82
CA THR A 92 -2.78 20.54 -30.62
C THR A 92 -1.47 20.83 -31.31
#